data_AF-A0ABD3BNZ0-F1
#
_entry.id   AF-A0ABD3BNZ0-F1
#
_cell.length_a   1.000
_cell.length_b   1.000
_cell.length_c   1.000
_cell.angle_alpha   90.00
_cell.angle_beta   90.00
_cell.angle_gamma   90.00
#
_symmetry.space_group_name_H-M   'P 1'
#
loop_
_entity.id
_entity.type
_entity.pdbx_description
1 polymer ?
#
loop_
_entity_poly.entity_id
_entity_poly.type
_entity_poly.pdbx_seq_one_letter_code
_entity_poly.pdbx_strand_id
1 'polypeptide(L)'
;MLEKHQVDLFTDRVGSWNNMQFVTTASFLTTVYSDYLASAGKSLTFANKYVSPSDLLSFAKSQVEYILGDNPRATSYMVGYGENYPHHVHHRGSSIVSYKVDPTFVSCRGGYGTLFNRKASDPNLLAGAIVGGPDVYNNFVDRRDNYEQTKPTTYNNALLIGVLTRLNVGQSGYTHQVPASSTIAIDVSQKVTAS
;
A
#
# COMPACT_ATOMS: atom_id res chain seq x y z
N MET A 1 -8.27 -10.08 -19.48
CA MET A 1 -7.35 -8.92 -19.48
C MET A 1 -7.94 -7.87 -18.55
N LEU A 2 -7.39 -7.80 -17.34
CA LEU A 2 -7.65 -6.71 -16.40
C LEU A 2 -6.68 -5.59 -16.82
N GLU A 3 -7.20 -4.54 -17.47
CA GLU A 3 -6.36 -3.49 -18.05
C GLU A 3 -5.81 -2.51 -17.00
N LYS A 4 -4.73 -1.83 -17.37
CA LYS A 4 -3.86 -0.95 -16.57
C LYS A 4 -4.54 0.28 -15.93
N HIS A 5 -5.85 0.47 -16.10
CA HIS A 5 -6.62 1.59 -15.55
C HIS A 5 -7.27 1.28 -14.18
N GLN A 6 -6.93 0.17 -13.53
CA GLN A 6 -7.67 -0.35 -12.38
C GLN A 6 -7.31 0.19 -10.99
N VAL A 7 -6.50 1.26 -10.88
CA VAL A 7 -6.53 2.04 -9.62
C VAL A 7 -7.94 2.60 -9.40
N ASP A 8 -8.61 3.00 -10.49
CA ASP A 8 -9.99 3.48 -10.51
C ASP A 8 -10.98 2.47 -9.88
N LEU A 9 -10.76 1.15 -10.00
CA LEU A 9 -11.65 0.16 -9.37
C LEU A 9 -11.66 0.22 -7.84
N PHE A 10 -10.54 0.59 -7.23
CA PHE A 10 -10.41 0.69 -5.77
C PHE A 10 -10.66 2.10 -5.26
N THR A 11 -10.62 3.12 -6.14
CA THR A 11 -10.71 4.52 -5.76
C THR A 11 -12.02 5.20 -6.19
N ASP A 12 -12.76 4.70 -7.19
CA ASP A 12 -13.99 5.33 -7.74
C ASP A 12 -15.12 5.52 -6.71
N ARG A 13 -15.08 4.79 -5.60
CA ARG A 13 -16.08 4.89 -4.52
C ARG A 13 -15.51 5.31 -3.17
N VAL A 14 -14.25 5.71 -3.15
CA VAL A 14 -13.54 6.10 -1.95
C VAL A 14 -13.19 7.58 -2.09
N GLY A 15 -13.43 8.37 -1.04
CA GLY A 15 -13.14 9.81 -1.05
C GLY A 15 -11.66 10.11 -1.34
N SER A 16 -11.32 11.40 -1.45
CA SER A 16 -9.97 11.90 -1.78
C SER A 16 -8.83 11.50 -0.82
N TRP A 17 -9.15 10.75 0.24
CA TRP A 17 -8.24 10.47 1.34
C TRP A 17 -7.61 9.08 1.25
N ASN A 18 -6.27 9.03 1.21
CA ASN A 18 -5.47 7.82 1.33
C ASN A 18 -5.92 6.65 0.46
N ASN A 19 -6.08 6.91 -0.84
CA ASN A 19 -6.44 5.88 -1.83
C ASN A 19 -5.49 4.67 -1.82
N MET A 20 -4.21 4.90 -1.48
CA MET A 20 -3.22 3.83 -1.35
C MET A 20 -3.61 2.77 -0.31
N GLN A 21 -4.39 3.10 0.71
CA GLN A 21 -4.92 2.11 1.66
C GLN A 21 -5.68 0.99 0.93
N PHE A 22 -6.56 1.37 0.00
CA PHE A 22 -7.41 0.42 -0.71
C PHE A 22 -6.60 -0.37 -1.73
N VAL A 23 -5.71 0.32 -2.47
CA VAL A 23 -4.82 -0.31 -3.44
C VAL A 23 -3.92 -1.34 -2.75
N THR A 24 -3.25 -1.00 -1.64
CA THR A 24 -2.37 -1.94 -0.94
C THR A 24 -3.14 -3.09 -0.30
N THR A 25 -4.35 -2.82 0.23
CA THR A 25 -5.19 -3.86 0.86
C THR A 25 -5.71 -4.85 -0.17
N ALA A 26 -6.25 -4.36 -1.28
CA ALA A 26 -6.77 -5.22 -2.32
C ALA A 26 -5.66 -6.00 -3.00
N SER A 27 -4.51 -5.36 -3.28
CA SER A 27 -3.33 -6.05 -3.83
C SER A 27 -2.87 -7.19 -2.94
N PHE A 28 -2.83 -6.96 -1.62
CA PHE A 28 -2.50 -8.01 -0.65
C PHE A 28 -3.51 -9.15 -0.66
N LEU A 29 -4.81 -8.85 -0.58
CA LEU A 29 -5.86 -9.87 -0.58
C LEU A 29 -5.87 -10.67 -1.89
N THR A 30 -5.74 -10.01 -3.04
CA THR A 30 -5.68 -10.66 -4.34
C THR A 30 -4.44 -11.54 -4.47
N THR A 31 -3.30 -11.11 -3.92
CA THR A 31 -2.07 -11.92 -3.87
C THR A 31 -2.28 -13.20 -3.07
N VAL A 32 -2.82 -13.09 -1.85
CA VAL A 32 -3.10 -14.25 -0.99
C VAL A 32 -4.12 -15.19 -1.65
N TYR A 33 -5.16 -14.63 -2.26
CA TYR A 33 -6.21 -15.42 -2.91
C TYR A 33 -5.72 -16.13 -4.18
N SER A 34 -4.81 -15.49 -4.94
CA SER A 34 -4.09 -16.14 -6.02
C SER A 34 -3.37 -17.40 -5.54
N ASP A 35 -2.59 -17.30 -4.46
CA ASP A 35 -1.86 -18.45 -3.92
C ASP A 35 -2.80 -19.55 -3.42
N TYR A 36 -3.92 -19.17 -2.79
CA TYR A 36 -4.95 -20.12 -2.39
C TYR A 36 -5.51 -20.88 -3.61
N LEU A 37 -5.92 -20.19 -4.68
CA LEU A 37 -6.46 -20.85 -5.86
C LEU A 37 -5.44 -21.73 -6.58
N ALA A 38 -4.18 -21.29 -6.65
CA ALA A 38 -3.08 -22.08 -7.20
C ALA A 38 -2.89 -23.38 -6.41
N SER A 39 -2.86 -23.30 -5.08
CA SER A 39 -2.72 -24.48 -4.21
C SER A 39 -3.91 -25.43 -4.29
N ALA A 40 -5.11 -24.91 -4.56
CA ALA A 40 -6.32 -25.71 -4.73
C ALA A 40 -6.49 -26.29 -6.14
N GLY A 41 -5.62 -25.92 -7.10
CA GLY A 41 -5.79 -26.27 -8.52
C GLY A 41 -7.06 -25.69 -9.13
N LYS A 42 -7.53 -24.53 -8.62
CA LYS A 42 -8.79 -23.88 -9.03
C LYS A 42 -8.53 -22.58 -9.79
N SER A 43 -9.56 -22.12 -10.48
CA SER A 43 -9.60 -20.81 -11.16
C SER A 43 -10.97 -20.18 -10.93
N LEU A 44 -11.08 -18.89 -11.16
CA LEU A 44 -12.34 -18.16 -11.07
C LEU A 44 -13.02 -18.09 -12.43
N THR A 45 -14.34 -18.05 -12.40
CA THR A 45 -15.15 -17.69 -13.56
C THR A 45 -15.93 -16.43 -13.20
N PHE A 46 -15.72 -15.36 -13.95
CA PHE A 46 -16.44 -14.09 -13.78
C PHE A 46 -16.99 -13.62 -15.12
N ALA A 47 -18.30 -13.41 -15.21
CA ALA A 47 -18.98 -12.98 -16.45
C ALA A 47 -18.56 -13.80 -17.69
N ASN A 48 -18.55 -15.13 -17.55
CA ASN A 48 -18.11 -16.10 -18.57
C ASN A 48 -16.62 -15.98 -19.00
N LYS A 49 -15.78 -15.27 -18.25
CA LYS A 49 -14.34 -15.22 -18.44
C LYS A 49 -13.63 -16.03 -17.36
N TYR A 50 -12.67 -16.85 -17.79
CA TYR A 50 -11.76 -17.55 -16.90
C TYR A 50 -10.69 -16.59 -16.40
N VAL A 51 -10.44 -16.61 -15.10
CA VAL A 51 -9.38 -15.85 -14.43
C VAL A 51 -8.53 -16.86 -13.66
N SER A 52 -7.31 -17.07 -14.13
CA SER A 52 -6.34 -17.96 -13.52
C SER A 52 -5.72 -17.31 -12.25
N PRO A 53 -5.13 -18.11 -11.35
CA PRO A 53 -4.32 -17.57 -10.26
C PRO A 53 -3.22 -16.61 -10.76
N SER A 54 -2.55 -16.94 -11.86
CA SER A 54 -1.53 -16.08 -12.47
C SER A 54 -2.07 -14.74 -12.96
N ASP A 55 -3.33 -14.68 -13.42
CA ASP A 55 -3.96 -13.42 -13.80
C ASP A 55 -4.16 -12.51 -12.57
N LEU A 56 -4.59 -13.09 -11.44
CA LEU A 56 -4.75 -12.35 -10.19
C LEU A 56 -3.40 -11.84 -9.65
N LEU A 57 -2.36 -12.67 -9.66
CA LEU A 57 -1.03 -12.24 -9.24
C LEU A 57 -0.46 -11.15 -10.16
N SER A 58 -0.69 -11.26 -11.47
CA SER A 58 -0.28 -10.24 -12.44
C SER A 58 -1.02 -8.92 -12.23
N PHE A 59 -2.29 -8.99 -11.84
CA PHE A 59 -3.05 -7.82 -11.44
C PHE A 59 -2.50 -7.18 -10.16
N ALA A 60 -2.23 -7.96 -9.11
CA ALA A 60 -1.61 -7.40 -7.90
C ALA A 60 -0.24 -6.78 -8.18
N LYS A 61 0.55 -7.40 -9.09
CA LYS A 61 1.83 -6.85 -9.55
C LYS A 61 1.66 -5.50 -10.24
N SER A 62 0.66 -5.33 -11.11
CA SER A 62 0.44 -4.05 -11.79
C SER A 62 0.11 -2.92 -10.82
N GLN A 63 -0.58 -3.22 -9.70
CA GLN A 63 -0.82 -2.23 -8.65
C GLN A 63 0.48 -1.83 -7.92
N VAL A 64 1.38 -2.79 -7.68
CA VAL A 64 2.71 -2.49 -7.14
C VAL A 64 3.53 -1.64 -8.12
N GLU A 65 3.53 -1.99 -9.40
CA GLU A 65 4.21 -1.22 -10.44
C GLU A 65 3.66 0.21 -10.52
N TYR A 66 2.34 0.40 -10.42
CA TYR A 66 1.71 1.72 -10.33
C TYR A 66 2.20 2.51 -9.11
N ILE A 67 2.23 1.89 -7.92
CA ILE A 67 2.76 2.52 -6.69
C ILE A 67 4.19 2.98 -6.88
N LEU A 68 5.00 2.20 -7.61
CA LEU A 68 6.42 2.43 -7.80
C LEU A 68 6.77 3.31 -9.00
N GLY A 69 5.77 3.76 -9.77
CA GLY A 69 5.94 4.77 -10.82
C GLY A 69 5.43 4.41 -12.22
N ASP A 70 4.92 3.20 -12.47
CA ASP A 70 4.22 2.87 -13.73
C ASP A 70 2.79 3.46 -13.71
N ASN A 71 2.72 4.79 -13.69
CA ASN A 71 1.49 5.57 -13.68
C ASN A 71 1.63 6.78 -14.62
N PRO A 72 0.52 7.45 -15.01
CA PRO A 72 0.55 8.55 -15.97
C PRO A 72 1.45 9.74 -15.57
N ARG A 73 1.83 9.84 -14.29
CA ARG A 73 2.70 10.89 -13.76
C ARG A 73 4.17 10.48 -13.66
N ALA A 74 4.51 9.23 -13.98
CA ALA A 74 5.83 8.65 -13.75
C ALA A 74 6.37 8.99 -12.34
N THR A 75 5.51 8.93 -11.32
CA THR A 75 5.82 9.35 -9.94
C THR A 75 5.67 8.14 -9.02
N SER A 76 6.74 7.76 -8.33
CA SER A 76 6.66 6.77 -7.25
C SER A 76 5.92 7.37 -6.06
N TYR A 77 4.94 6.66 -5.52
CA TYR A 77 4.27 6.98 -4.26
C TYR A 77 4.98 6.35 -3.05
N MET A 78 6.12 5.67 -3.28
CA MET A 78 7.07 5.25 -2.25
C MET A 78 8.20 6.28 -2.14
N VAL A 79 8.31 6.94 -1.00
CA VAL A 79 9.31 7.97 -0.74
C VAL A 79 10.72 7.40 -0.87
N GLY A 80 11.56 8.05 -1.68
CA GLY A 80 12.96 7.65 -1.91
C GLY A 80 13.14 6.48 -2.89
N TYR A 81 12.09 6.06 -3.61
CA TYR A 81 12.17 5.05 -4.66
C TYR A 81 11.95 5.69 -6.05
N GLY A 82 12.76 5.29 -7.02
CA GLY A 82 12.70 5.83 -8.39
C GLY A 82 13.30 7.24 -8.53
N GLU A 83 13.21 7.80 -9.73
CA GLU A 83 13.76 9.14 -10.04
C GLU A 83 12.85 10.28 -9.58
N ASN A 84 11.55 10.03 -9.41
CA ASN A 84 10.55 11.03 -9.06
C ASN A 84 9.63 10.49 -7.96
N TYR A 85 9.62 11.16 -6.79
CA TYR A 85 8.85 10.76 -5.61
C TYR A 85 8.49 11.99 -4.75
N PRO A 86 7.52 11.89 -3.81
CA PRO A 86 7.14 12.98 -2.91
C PRO A 86 8.29 13.48 -2.02
N HIS A 87 8.48 14.79 -1.97
CA HIS A 87 9.50 15.45 -1.14
C HIS A 87 8.92 16.29 0.00
N HIS A 88 7.60 16.46 0.08
CA HIS A 88 6.90 17.26 1.10
C HIS A 88 5.88 16.41 1.85
N VAL A 89 6.36 15.36 2.50
CA VAL A 89 5.54 14.34 3.16
C VAL A 89 4.91 14.93 4.43
N HIS A 90 3.62 14.66 4.68
CA HIS A 90 2.95 15.05 5.93
C HIS A 90 3.42 14.15 7.09
N HIS A 91 4.70 14.29 7.48
CA HIS A 91 5.31 13.55 8.58
C HIS A 91 6.26 14.46 9.37
N ARG A 92 6.04 14.59 10.68
CA ARG A 92 6.81 15.51 11.53
C ARG A 92 8.30 15.17 11.55
N GLY A 93 8.64 13.90 11.72
CA GLY A 93 10.04 13.47 11.70
C GLY A 93 10.72 13.65 10.33
N SER A 94 9.96 13.74 9.24
CA SER A 94 10.48 14.00 7.89
C SER A 94 10.76 15.49 7.71
N SER A 95 9.78 16.32 8.08
CA SER A 95 9.72 17.76 7.82
C SER A 95 10.49 18.66 8.81
N ILE A 96 10.83 18.14 9.99
CA ILE A 96 11.53 18.90 11.04
C ILE A 96 13.02 18.58 10.99
N VAL A 97 13.87 19.62 10.97
CA VAL A 97 15.32 19.45 11.06
C VAL A 97 15.69 18.70 12.34
N SER A 98 16.65 17.77 12.24
CA SER A 98 17.11 17.01 13.40
C SER A 98 17.66 17.94 14.48
N TYR A 99 17.30 17.68 15.74
CA TYR A 99 17.85 18.39 16.91
C TYR A 99 19.38 18.34 16.97
N LYS A 100 19.99 17.28 16.43
CA LYS A 100 21.45 17.14 16.35
C LYS A 100 22.10 18.14 15.38
N VAL A 101 21.33 18.68 14.44
CA VAL A 101 21.77 19.65 13.43
C VAL A 101 21.43 21.06 13.88
N ASP A 102 20.20 21.28 14.35
CA ASP A 102 19.73 22.56 14.87
C ASP A 102 18.98 22.34 16.19
N PRO A 103 19.61 22.67 17.33
CA PRO A 103 18.99 22.50 18.65
C PRO A 103 18.10 23.68 19.05
N THR A 104 17.84 24.63 18.15
CA THR A 104 17.02 25.82 18.42
C THR A 104 15.65 25.41 18.96
N PHE A 105 15.23 26.05 20.05
CA PHE A 105 13.94 25.80 20.66
C PHE A 105 12.79 26.16 19.71
N VAL A 106 11.86 25.24 19.52
CA VAL A 106 10.63 25.45 18.74
C VAL A 106 9.44 25.45 19.68
N SER A 107 8.77 26.59 19.81
CA SER A 107 7.55 26.70 20.62
C SER A 107 6.40 25.87 20.04
N CYS A 108 5.35 25.58 20.83
CA CYS A 108 4.23 24.71 20.45
C CYS A 108 3.59 25.04 19.09
N ARG A 109 3.55 26.32 18.71
CA ARG A 109 3.06 26.78 17.40
C ARG A 109 4.15 27.32 16.48
N GLY A 110 5.37 27.53 16.98
CA GLY A 110 6.48 28.09 16.20
C GLY A 110 6.82 27.24 14.98
N GLY A 111 6.72 25.92 15.11
CA GLY A 111 6.98 24.97 14.02
C GLY A 111 6.04 25.12 12.82
N TYR A 112 4.84 25.69 12.97
CA TYR A 112 3.95 25.90 11.82
C TYR A 112 4.50 26.95 10.85
N GLY A 113 5.04 28.05 11.38
CA GLY A 113 5.56 29.15 10.57
C GLY A 113 6.89 28.84 9.89
N THR A 114 7.76 28.07 10.56
CA THR A 114 9.15 27.87 10.12
C THR A 114 9.44 26.50 9.53
N LEU A 115 8.69 25.45 9.93
CA LEU A 115 8.98 24.06 9.55
C LEU A 115 7.85 23.47 8.70
N PHE A 116 6.62 23.47 9.20
CA PHE A 116 5.48 22.82 8.53
C PHE A 116 5.10 23.51 7.20
N ASN A 117 5.03 24.83 7.17
CA ASN A 117 4.68 25.59 5.95
C ASN A 117 5.90 25.88 5.06
N ARG A 118 7.08 25.34 5.39
CA ARG A 118 8.30 25.54 4.61
C ARG A 118 8.14 24.92 3.21
N LYS A 119 8.41 25.72 2.18
CA LYS A 119 8.33 25.30 0.76
C LYS A 119 9.48 24.40 0.29
N ALA A 120 10.56 24.33 1.05
CA ALA A 120 11.66 23.43 0.76
C ALA A 120 11.29 21.99 1.13
N SER A 121 11.89 21.04 0.42
CA SER A 121 11.79 19.60 0.65
C SER A 121 12.04 19.24 2.11
N ASP A 122 11.48 18.11 2.54
CA ASP A 122 11.71 17.57 3.87
C ASP A 122 13.21 17.34 4.14
N PRO A 123 13.76 17.81 5.28
CA PRO A 123 15.17 17.66 5.61
C PRO A 123 15.59 16.21 5.88
N ASN A 124 14.66 15.32 6.26
CA ASN A 124 14.95 13.90 6.50
C ASN A 124 14.15 13.05 5.52
N LEU A 125 14.84 12.21 4.75
CA LEU A 125 14.18 11.29 3.83
C LEU A 125 13.47 10.17 4.61
N LEU A 126 12.15 10.11 4.51
CA LEU A 126 11.35 9.02 5.06
C LEU A 126 11.31 7.81 4.12
N ALA A 127 12.49 7.23 3.86
CA ALA A 127 12.68 6.20 2.85
C ALA A 127 11.73 5.00 3.02
N GLY A 128 11.12 4.56 1.92
CA GLY A 128 10.22 3.42 1.87
C GLY A 128 8.78 3.70 2.32
N ALA A 129 8.47 4.91 2.81
CA ALA A 129 7.12 5.25 3.22
C ALA A 129 6.16 5.37 2.03
N ILE A 130 4.98 4.74 2.14
CA ILE A 130 3.91 4.85 1.14
C ILE A 130 2.98 5.98 1.54
N VAL A 131 2.94 7.04 0.74
CA VAL A 131 2.02 8.17 0.96
C VAL A 131 0.58 7.79 0.57
N GLY A 132 -0.39 8.67 0.84
CA GLY A 132 -1.79 8.46 0.49
C GLY A 132 -2.08 8.30 -1.00
N GLY A 133 -1.19 8.82 -1.85
CA GLY A 133 -1.24 8.65 -3.31
C GLY A 133 -2.19 9.63 -4.00
N PRO A 134 -2.45 9.42 -5.30
CA PRO A 134 -3.24 10.35 -6.11
C PRO A 134 -4.73 10.24 -5.82
N ASP A 135 -5.49 11.24 -6.29
CA ASP A 135 -6.95 11.14 -6.39
C ASP A 135 -7.40 10.20 -7.52
N VAL A 136 -8.71 10.05 -7.67
CA VAL A 136 -9.35 9.22 -8.71
C VAL A 136 -9.03 9.64 -10.14
N TYR A 137 -8.54 10.86 -10.34
CA TYR A 137 -8.14 11.38 -11.65
C TYR A 137 -6.63 11.34 -11.85
N ASN A 138 -5.93 10.55 -11.03
CA ASN A 138 -4.47 10.46 -10.99
C ASN A 138 -3.78 11.77 -10.58
N ASN A 139 -4.48 12.79 -10.06
CA ASN A 139 -3.83 14.02 -9.61
C ASN A 139 -3.17 13.82 -8.25
N PHE A 140 -1.93 14.29 -8.13
CA PHE A 140 -1.18 14.29 -6.88
C PHE A 140 -0.52 15.64 -6.68
N VAL A 141 -0.71 16.23 -5.50
CA VAL A 141 -0.10 17.50 -5.12
C VAL A 141 0.83 17.27 -3.93
N ASP A 142 2.14 17.29 -4.20
CA ASP A 142 3.21 17.12 -3.19
C ASP A 142 3.32 18.35 -2.29
N ARG A 143 2.40 18.45 -1.33
CA ARG A 143 2.40 19.49 -0.30
C ARG A 143 2.15 18.90 1.07
N ARG A 144 2.91 19.39 2.05
CA ARG A 144 2.84 18.94 3.43
C ARG A 144 1.49 19.18 4.09
N ASP A 145 0.71 20.17 3.66
CA ASP A 145 -0.64 20.43 4.17
C ASP A 145 -1.71 19.58 3.48
N ASN A 146 -1.40 18.96 2.34
CA ASN A 146 -2.25 17.99 1.67
C ASN A 146 -2.10 16.61 2.32
N TYR A 147 -2.55 16.50 3.58
CA TYR A 147 -2.42 15.27 4.37
C TYR A 147 -3.21 14.09 3.79
N GLU A 148 -4.17 14.33 2.90
CA GLU A 148 -4.98 13.28 2.27
C GLU A 148 -4.12 12.43 1.33
N GLN A 149 -3.23 13.08 0.59
CA GLN A 149 -2.36 12.44 -0.41
C GLN A 149 -0.94 12.23 0.08
N THR A 150 -0.39 13.12 0.93
CA THR A 150 1.03 13.09 1.30
C THR A 150 1.32 12.44 2.65
N LYS A 151 0.30 12.05 3.42
CA LYS A 151 0.51 11.41 4.72
C LYS A 151 0.86 9.93 4.53
N PRO A 152 2.01 9.48 5.05
CA PRO A 152 2.35 8.08 5.06
C PRO A 152 1.65 7.37 6.21
N THR A 153 1.33 6.09 6.03
CA THR A 153 0.63 5.32 7.07
C THR A 153 1.22 3.92 7.19
N THR A 154 1.26 3.40 8.41
CA THR A 154 1.86 2.10 8.72
C THR A 154 1.13 0.95 8.02
N TYR A 155 -0.19 1.04 7.88
CA TYR A 155 -1.00 -0.01 7.27
C TYR A 155 -0.85 -0.08 5.74
N ASN A 156 -0.61 1.03 5.04
CA ASN A 156 -0.26 0.99 3.61
C ASN A 156 1.03 0.20 3.42
N ASN A 157 2.06 0.54 4.20
CA ASN A 157 3.35 -0.14 4.19
C ASN A 157 3.25 -1.63 4.56
N ALA A 158 2.52 -1.96 5.63
CA ALA A 158 2.42 -3.33 6.13
C ALA A 158 1.88 -4.31 5.08
N LEU A 159 0.81 -3.91 4.36
CA LEU A 159 0.19 -4.76 3.35
C LEU A 159 1.02 -4.84 2.08
N LEU A 160 1.63 -3.72 1.65
CA LEU A 160 2.50 -3.71 0.49
C LEU A 160 3.74 -4.60 0.67
N ILE A 161 4.33 -4.62 1.88
CA ILE A 161 5.49 -5.50 2.18
C ILE A 161 5.15 -6.97 1.94
N GLY A 162 3.93 -7.41 2.30
CA GLY A 162 3.46 -8.77 2.04
C GLY A 162 3.43 -9.10 0.54
N VAL A 163 2.90 -8.18 -0.28
CA VAL A 163 2.87 -8.33 -1.75
C VAL A 163 4.28 -8.35 -2.33
N LEU A 164 5.14 -7.40 -1.94
CA LEU A 164 6.52 -7.32 -2.41
C LEU A 164 7.31 -8.59 -2.09
N THR A 165 7.14 -9.13 -0.88
CA THR A 165 7.77 -10.39 -0.46
C THR A 165 7.33 -11.53 -1.38
N ARG A 166 6.03 -11.65 -1.65
CA ARG A 166 5.50 -12.71 -2.51
C ARG A 166 5.98 -12.60 -3.95
N LEU A 167 6.07 -11.39 -4.49
CA LEU A 167 6.55 -11.13 -5.85
C LEU A 167 8.06 -11.39 -5.99
N ASN A 168 8.85 -11.12 -4.95
CA ASN A 168 10.30 -11.37 -4.95
C ASN A 168 10.64 -12.87 -4.94
N VAL A 169 9.87 -13.67 -4.20
CA VAL A 169 10.05 -15.14 -4.09
C VAL A 169 9.76 -15.89 -5.40
N GLY A 170 9.12 -15.24 -6.39
CA GLY A 170 8.85 -15.81 -7.72
C GLY A 170 7.75 -16.91 -7.73
N GLN A 171 7.41 -17.43 -8.91
CA GLN A 171 6.35 -18.44 -9.10
C GLN A 171 6.68 -19.80 -8.43
N SER A 172 7.95 -20.05 -8.10
CA SER A 172 8.46 -21.38 -7.68
C SER A 172 8.67 -21.54 -6.17
N GLY A 173 8.50 -20.49 -5.36
CA GLY A 173 8.98 -20.48 -3.98
C GLY A 173 7.95 -20.73 -2.86
N TYR A 174 6.68 -20.97 -3.17
CA TYR A 174 5.67 -21.31 -2.16
C TYR A 174 4.84 -22.54 -2.56
N THR A 175 5.26 -23.72 -2.11
CA THR A 175 4.32 -24.82 -1.84
C THR A 175 3.63 -24.53 -0.52
N HIS A 176 2.63 -23.63 -0.52
CA HIS A 176 1.65 -23.66 0.55
C HIS A 176 0.81 -24.92 0.34
N GLN A 177 1.22 -26.03 0.94
CA GLN A 177 0.37 -27.20 1.07
C GLN A 177 -0.80 -26.79 1.95
N VAL A 178 -1.91 -26.38 1.32
CA VAL A 178 -3.20 -26.42 2.00
C VAL A 178 -3.40 -27.89 2.36
N PRO A 179 -3.55 -28.24 3.65
CA PRO A 179 -3.86 -29.62 4.02
C PRO A 179 -5.08 -30.04 3.21
N ALA A 180 -4.95 -31.13 2.44
CA ALA A 180 -6.08 -31.72 1.76
C ALA A 180 -7.20 -31.91 2.79
N SER A 181 -8.36 -31.35 2.48
CA SER A 181 -9.57 -31.27 3.32
C SER A 181 -9.70 -32.42 4.32
N SER A 182 -9.12 -32.28 5.51
CA SER A 182 -9.58 -33.01 6.68
C SER A 182 -10.63 -32.11 7.31
N THR A 183 -11.88 -32.56 7.27
CA THR A 183 -12.99 -31.95 7.98
C THR A 183 -12.61 -31.83 9.46
N ILE A 184 -12.19 -30.65 9.90
CA ILE A 184 -12.09 -30.35 11.33
C ILE A 184 -13.54 -30.14 11.79
N ALA A 185 -14.15 -31.21 12.31
CA ALA A 185 -15.38 -31.09 13.06
C ALA A 185 -15.06 -30.28 14.33
N ILE A 186 -15.59 -29.06 14.41
CA ILE A 186 -15.56 -28.28 15.65
C ILE A 186 -16.60 -28.91 16.57
N ASP A 187 -16.15 -29.69 17.55
CA ASP A 187 -17.00 -30.11 18.67
C ASP A 187 -17.26 -28.90 19.58
N VAL A 188 -18.50 -28.43 19.58
CA VAL A 188 -18.95 -27.27 20.38
C VAL A 188 -19.28 -27.70 21.83
N SER A 189 -18.99 -28.94 22.23
CA SER A 189 -19.31 -29.45 23.55
C SER A 189 -18.15 -29.31 24.55
N GLN A 190 -17.66 -28.09 24.79
CA GLN A 190 -17.02 -27.77 26.07
C GLN A 190 -17.73 -26.60 26.74
N LYS A 191 -18.67 -26.98 27.61
CA LYS A 191 -19.40 -26.11 28.52
C LYS A 191 -18.44 -25.33 29.41
N VAL A 192 -18.69 -24.03 29.49
CA VAL A 192 -18.29 -23.15 30.58
C VAL A 192 -18.71 -23.78 31.92
N THR A 193 -17.74 -24.15 32.75
CA THR A 193 -17.94 -24.30 34.19
C THR A 193 -17.18 -23.16 34.87
N ALA A 194 -17.95 -22.23 35.41
CA ALA A 194 -17.47 -21.17 36.29
C ALA A 194 -17.12 -21.75 37.68
N SER A 195 -16.03 -21.24 38.24
CA SER A 195 -15.82 -21.10 39.69
C SER A 195 -14.97 -19.87 39.93
#